data_AF-A0A930SDH4-F1
#
_entry.id   AF-A0A930SDH4-F1
#
_cell.length_a   1.000
_cell.length_b   1.000
_cell.length_c   1.000
_cell.angle_alpha   90.00
_cell.angle_beta   90.00
_cell.angle_gamma   90.00
#
_symmetry.space_group_name_H-M   'P 1'
#
loop_
_entity.id
_entity.type
_entity.pdbx_description
1 polymer ?
#
loop_
_entity_poly.entity_id
_entity_poly.type
_entity_poly.pdbx_seq_one_letter_code
_entity_poly.pdbx_strand_id
1 'polypeptide(L)'
;MATRQDLERYRADPYVQQMLTLLSRTEGTYDAKNPYAVYGGKVANQLTSFADHPRAAGKWNFNDNSGKQQGSTAAGRYQIIQKTWDGISRQYGLNDFSPMNQDLAAIGLMVNSGVMPLILKGDIRGAASKLGNVWASLPSSPYNQAKRSGKEFDRMLAASTGVTAPTELPSTAGAVGGMTAKSVVAPKIPSPTAPTTRQDFVPDPLSKEELEAIMTEKRPTQPRIKDDFFVNVAKPNWAAYYS
;
A
#
# COMPACT_ATOMS: atom_id res chain seq x y z
N MET A 1 -7.37 -17.15 3.59
CA MET A 1 -6.90 -15.84 3.10
C MET A 1 -5.91 -15.26 4.11
N ALA A 2 -4.96 -14.44 3.67
CA ALA A 2 -4.01 -13.78 4.59
C ALA A 2 -4.76 -12.88 5.59
N THR A 3 -4.22 -12.73 6.78
CA THR A 3 -4.73 -11.83 7.83
C THR A 3 -3.99 -10.49 7.82
N ARG A 4 -4.51 -9.48 8.52
CA ARG A 4 -3.78 -8.22 8.78
C ARG A 4 -2.39 -8.48 9.38
N GLN A 5 -2.30 -9.43 10.31
CA GLN A 5 -1.03 -9.79 10.96
C GLN A 5 -0.03 -10.38 9.95
N ASP A 6 -0.49 -11.12 8.94
CA ASP A 6 0.37 -11.61 7.87
C ASP A 6 0.89 -10.48 6.99
N LEU A 7 0.06 -9.46 6.71
CA LEU A 7 0.51 -8.26 5.99
C LEU A 7 1.59 -7.50 6.77
N GLU A 8 1.43 -7.37 8.09
CA GLU A 8 2.42 -6.74 8.97
C GLU A 8 3.74 -7.53 8.98
N ARG A 9 3.67 -8.87 8.97
CA ARG A 9 4.86 -9.73 8.82
C ARG A 9 5.54 -9.55 7.47
N TYR A 10 4.78 -9.57 6.37
CA TYR A 10 5.33 -9.31 5.04
C TYR A 10 5.96 -7.93 4.96
N ARG A 11 5.39 -6.92 5.63
CA ARG A 11 5.96 -5.57 5.65
C ARG A 11 7.38 -5.54 6.23
N ALA A 12 7.75 -6.44 7.14
CA ALA A 12 9.09 -6.49 7.70
C ALA A 12 10.13 -7.07 6.71
N ASP A 13 9.70 -7.71 5.63
CA ASP A 13 10.58 -8.33 4.64
C ASP A 13 11.26 -7.28 3.74
N PRO A 14 12.59 -7.36 3.53
CA PRO A 14 13.33 -6.37 2.75
C PRO A 14 12.93 -6.35 1.26
N TYR A 15 12.54 -7.49 0.67
CA TYR A 15 12.07 -7.53 -0.71
C TYR A 15 10.67 -6.93 -0.86
N VAL A 16 9.82 -7.07 0.17
CA VAL A 16 8.54 -6.36 0.23
C VAL A 16 8.76 -4.85 0.31
N GLN A 17 9.71 -4.38 1.12
CA GLN A 17 10.06 -2.95 1.21
C GLN A 17 10.66 -2.40 -0.09
N GLN A 18 11.50 -3.19 -0.76
CA GLN A 18 11.97 -2.89 -2.10
C GLN A 18 10.80 -2.72 -3.07
N MET A 19 9.82 -3.64 -3.03
CA MET A 19 8.65 -3.59 -3.91
C MET A 19 7.77 -2.35 -3.63
N LEU A 20 7.48 -2.05 -2.36
CA LEU A 20 6.76 -0.84 -1.97
C LEU A 20 7.48 0.43 -2.45
N THR A 21 8.80 0.47 -2.32
CA THR A 21 9.62 1.58 -2.83
C THR A 21 9.54 1.70 -4.34
N LEU A 22 9.63 0.58 -5.06
CA LEU A 22 9.48 0.55 -6.51
C LEU A 22 8.12 1.10 -6.94
N LEU A 23 7.03 0.67 -6.30
CA LEU A 23 5.67 1.15 -6.60
C LEU A 23 5.57 2.68 -6.40
N SER A 24 6.13 3.20 -5.31
CA SER A 24 6.15 4.65 -5.07
C SER A 24 6.94 5.41 -6.14
N ARG A 25 8.06 4.85 -6.62
CA ARG A 25 8.84 5.44 -7.72
C ARG A 25 8.08 5.41 -9.04
N THR A 26 7.43 4.30 -9.38
CA THR A 26 6.69 4.18 -10.64
C THR A 26 5.45 5.07 -10.65
N GLU A 27 4.74 5.16 -9.54
CA GLU A 27 3.62 6.10 -9.33
C GLU A 27 4.08 7.57 -9.24
N GLY A 28 5.38 7.84 -9.12
CA GLY A 28 5.94 9.19 -9.09
C GLY A 28 5.72 9.93 -7.76
N THR A 29 5.43 9.21 -6.68
CA THR A 29 5.19 9.78 -5.35
C THR A 29 6.46 9.81 -4.49
N TYR A 30 7.48 9.02 -4.85
CA TYR A 30 8.67 8.79 -4.02
C TYR A 30 9.39 10.07 -3.60
N ASP A 31 9.54 11.03 -4.51
CA ASP A 31 10.24 12.31 -4.26
C ASP A 31 9.29 13.44 -3.79
N ALA A 32 8.04 13.13 -3.44
CA ALA A 32 7.11 14.11 -2.90
C ALA A 32 7.54 14.61 -1.52
N LYS A 33 7.02 15.77 -1.10
CA LYS A 33 7.22 16.28 0.28
C LYS A 33 6.81 15.24 1.32
N ASN A 34 5.63 14.66 1.15
CA ASN A 34 5.19 13.46 1.85
C ASN A 34 4.56 12.50 0.82
N PRO A 35 5.23 11.39 0.44
CA PRO A 35 4.71 10.43 -0.52
C PRO A 35 3.32 9.90 -0.16
N TYR A 36 3.05 9.70 1.13
CA TYR A 36 1.78 9.19 1.62
C TYR A 36 0.63 10.20 1.54
N ALA A 37 0.92 11.49 1.37
CA ALA A 37 -0.07 12.55 1.29
C ALA A 37 -0.42 12.98 -0.14
N VAL A 38 0.22 12.42 -1.17
CA VAL A 38 -0.03 12.83 -2.56
C VAL A 38 -1.46 12.54 -2.98
N TYR A 39 -2.17 13.50 -3.59
CA TYR A 39 -3.52 13.29 -4.12
C TYR A 39 -3.83 14.20 -5.32
N GLY A 40 -4.93 13.93 -6.03
CA GLY A 40 -5.43 14.88 -7.04
C GLY A 40 -4.52 15.06 -8.27
N GLY A 41 -3.72 14.04 -8.61
CA GLY A 41 -2.94 14.00 -9.86
C GLY A 41 -1.71 14.90 -9.92
N LYS A 42 -1.37 15.59 -8.81
CA LYS A 42 -0.18 16.44 -8.74
C LYS A 42 0.62 16.11 -7.49
N VAL A 43 1.91 15.85 -7.64
CA VAL A 43 2.82 15.52 -6.51
C VAL A 43 2.88 16.63 -5.45
N ALA A 44 2.63 17.88 -5.84
CA ALA A 44 2.61 19.03 -4.94
C ALA A 44 1.34 19.12 -4.07
N ASN A 45 0.25 18.45 -4.45
CA ASN A 45 -0.96 18.40 -3.65
C ASN A 45 -0.75 17.42 -2.50
N GLN A 46 -1.01 17.87 -1.28
CA GLN A 46 -0.76 17.10 -0.05
C GLN A 46 -2.02 17.06 0.81
N LEU A 47 -2.44 15.86 1.21
CA LEU A 47 -3.50 15.67 2.20
C LEU A 47 -3.11 16.35 3.51
N THR A 48 -4.09 17.00 4.13
CA THR A 48 -3.98 17.58 5.47
C THR A 48 -4.45 16.61 6.55
N SER A 49 -4.96 15.43 6.20
CA SER A 49 -5.37 14.41 7.15
C SER A 49 -5.25 13.02 6.54
N PHE A 50 -4.92 12.04 7.38
CA PHE A 50 -4.91 10.62 7.04
C PHE A 50 -6.11 9.87 7.62
N ALA A 51 -7.10 10.57 8.19
CA ALA A 51 -8.27 9.94 8.79
C ALA A 51 -9.01 9.01 7.80
N ASP A 52 -8.97 9.31 6.50
CA ASP A 52 -9.47 8.41 5.46
C ASP A 52 -8.88 8.77 4.09
N HIS A 53 -9.10 7.89 3.11
CA HIS A 53 -8.84 8.17 1.71
C HIS A 53 -9.71 9.35 1.25
N PRO A 54 -9.20 10.29 0.43
CA PRO A 54 -9.92 11.52 0.07
C PRO A 54 -11.16 11.28 -0.82
N ARG A 55 -11.29 10.07 -1.39
CA ARG A 55 -12.43 9.62 -2.22
C ARG A 55 -12.78 10.68 -3.28
N ALA A 56 -14.05 11.05 -3.39
CA ALA A 56 -14.53 12.05 -4.34
C ALA A 56 -13.90 13.45 -4.12
N ALA A 57 -13.51 13.81 -2.89
CA ALA A 57 -12.84 15.08 -2.62
C ALA A 57 -11.42 15.15 -3.20
N GLY A 58 -10.81 13.99 -3.44
CA GLY A 58 -9.51 13.87 -4.11
C GLY A 58 -9.60 13.59 -5.61
N LYS A 59 -10.81 13.63 -6.20
CA LYS A 59 -11.02 13.29 -7.60
C LYS A 59 -10.36 14.34 -8.51
N TRP A 60 -9.73 13.88 -9.57
CA TRP A 60 -9.12 14.71 -10.60
C TRP A 60 -9.33 14.09 -11.98
N ASN A 61 -9.22 14.91 -13.02
CA ASN A 61 -9.40 14.48 -14.41
C ASN A 61 -8.07 14.50 -15.16
N PHE A 62 -7.93 13.58 -16.11
CA PHE A 62 -6.80 13.51 -17.05
C PHE A 62 -7.30 13.05 -18.42
N ASN A 63 -6.48 13.23 -19.44
CA ASN A 63 -6.75 12.65 -20.75
C ASN A 63 -5.96 11.36 -20.90
N ASP A 64 -6.63 10.32 -21.38
CA ASP A 64 -5.98 9.07 -21.77
C ASP A 64 -5.17 9.26 -23.07
N ASN A 65 -4.45 8.22 -23.53
CA ASN A 65 -3.59 8.37 -24.72
C ASN A 65 -4.38 8.59 -26.02
N SER A 66 -5.72 8.42 -26.00
CA SER A 66 -6.62 8.74 -27.11
C SER A 66 -7.21 10.15 -27.00
N GLY A 67 -6.82 10.93 -25.98
CA GLY A 67 -7.34 12.27 -25.73
C GLY A 67 -8.69 12.29 -25.02
N LYS A 68 -9.24 11.14 -24.61
CA LYS A 68 -10.52 11.08 -23.92
C LYS A 68 -10.33 11.43 -22.44
N GLN A 69 -11.19 12.31 -21.93
CA GLN A 69 -11.18 12.68 -20.52
C GLN A 69 -11.63 11.50 -19.65
N GLN A 70 -10.85 11.23 -18.63
CA GLN A 70 -11.05 10.22 -17.60
C GLN A 70 -10.98 10.88 -16.22
N GLY A 71 -11.50 10.20 -15.20
CA GLY A 71 -11.41 10.63 -13.81
C GLY A 71 -10.69 9.60 -12.95
N SER A 72 -9.87 10.06 -12.01
CA SER A 72 -9.21 9.22 -11.02
C SER A 72 -9.42 9.76 -9.61
N THR A 73 -9.40 8.86 -8.63
CA THR A 73 -9.39 9.18 -7.19
C THR A 73 -8.09 8.75 -6.52
N ALA A 74 -7.06 8.45 -7.31
CA ALA A 74 -5.77 7.98 -6.84
C ALA A 74 -5.17 8.93 -5.79
N ALA A 75 -4.79 8.35 -4.66
CA ALA A 75 -4.14 9.06 -3.56
C ALA A 75 -3.13 8.18 -2.82
N GLY A 76 -2.28 8.83 -2.05
CA GLY A 76 -1.28 8.20 -1.22
C GLY A 76 -0.04 7.73 -1.97
N ARG A 77 0.87 7.09 -1.24
CA ARG A 77 2.19 6.65 -1.74
C ARG A 77 2.04 5.72 -2.93
N TYR A 78 0.99 4.91 -2.93
CA TYR A 78 0.72 3.88 -3.94
C TYR A 78 -0.42 4.24 -4.89
N GLN A 79 -0.89 5.50 -4.86
CA GLN A 79 -1.94 6.01 -5.75
C GLN A 79 -3.18 5.10 -5.79
N ILE A 80 -3.59 4.60 -4.62
CA ILE A 80 -4.74 3.70 -4.46
C ILE A 80 -6.01 4.50 -4.78
N ILE A 81 -6.91 3.95 -5.60
CA ILE A 81 -8.19 4.59 -5.92
C ILE A 81 -9.26 4.22 -4.88
N GLN A 82 -10.30 5.05 -4.76
CA GLN A 82 -11.39 4.90 -3.80
C GLN A 82 -11.95 3.48 -3.73
N LYS A 83 -12.34 2.89 -4.86
CA LYS A 83 -12.97 1.56 -4.90
C LYS A 83 -12.05 0.49 -4.32
N THR A 84 -10.77 0.54 -4.68
CA THR A 84 -9.75 -0.38 -4.20
C THR A 84 -9.49 -0.19 -2.71
N TRP A 85 -9.41 1.06 -2.25
CA TRP A 85 -9.28 1.38 -0.83
C TRP A 85 -10.46 0.84 -0.01
N ASP A 86 -11.70 1.11 -0.43
CA ASP A 86 -12.90 0.69 0.30
C ASP A 86 -13.04 -0.85 0.38
N GLY A 87 -12.50 -1.58 -0.61
CA GLY A 87 -12.43 -3.03 -0.60
C GLY A 87 -11.33 -3.57 0.32
N ILE A 88 -10.09 -3.10 0.14
CA ILE A 88 -8.92 -3.61 0.87
C ILE A 88 -8.97 -3.25 2.36
N SER A 89 -9.48 -2.05 2.69
CA SER A 89 -9.67 -1.60 4.06
C SER A 89 -10.66 -2.49 4.81
N ARG A 90 -11.77 -2.86 4.16
CA ARG A 90 -12.75 -3.79 4.71
C ARG A 90 -12.17 -5.20 4.87
N GLN A 91 -11.43 -5.69 3.88
CA GLN A 91 -10.84 -7.02 3.89
C GLN A 91 -9.87 -7.21 5.07
N TYR A 92 -9.09 -6.18 5.41
CA TYR A 92 -8.01 -6.28 6.41
C TYR A 92 -8.23 -5.43 7.67
N GLY A 93 -9.41 -4.81 7.83
CA GLY A 93 -9.72 -3.97 8.99
C GLY A 93 -8.81 -2.74 9.11
N LEU A 94 -8.59 -2.03 8.00
CA LEU A 94 -7.81 -0.79 7.95
C LEU A 94 -8.75 0.39 8.19
N ASN A 95 -8.56 1.12 9.29
CA ASN A 95 -9.54 2.09 9.78
C ASN A 95 -9.20 3.55 9.44
N ASP A 96 -8.03 3.80 8.85
CA ASP A 96 -7.56 5.11 8.41
C ASP A 96 -6.66 4.96 7.18
N PHE A 97 -6.32 6.07 6.53
CA PHE A 97 -5.40 6.12 5.40
C PHE A 97 -3.96 6.51 5.82
N SER A 98 -3.56 6.13 7.04
CA SER A 98 -2.21 6.37 7.57
C SER A 98 -1.13 5.69 6.71
N PRO A 99 0.14 6.13 6.82
CA PRO A 99 1.24 5.48 6.11
C PRO A 99 1.31 3.96 6.30
N MET A 100 1.11 3.48 7.54
CA MET A 100 1.06 2.06 7.83
C MET A 100 -0.07 1.37 7.05
N ASN A 101 -1.29 1.86 7.14
CA ASN A 101 -2.42 1.22 6.48
C ASN A 101 -2.35 1.33 4.95
N GLN A 102 -1.69 2.35 4.39
CA GLN A 102 -1.36 2.40 2.97
C GLN A 102 -0.37 1.30 2.57
N ASP A 103 0.67 1.04 3.37
CA ASP A 103 1.61 -0.06 3.13
C ASP A 103 0.88 -1.41 3.18
N LEU A 104 0.08 -1.64 4.22
CA LEU A 104 -0.69 -2.86 4.37
C LEU A 104 -1.69 -3.04 3.22
N ALA A 105 -2.35 -1.97 2.77
CA ALA A 105 -3.22 -2.03 1.60
C ALA A 105 -2.46 -2.43 0.32
N ALA A 106 -1.28 -1.87 0.07
CA ALA A 106 -0.46 -2.25 -1.06
C ALA A 106 0.00 -3.73 -0.98
N ILE A 107 0.41 -4.19 0.20
CA ILE A 107 0.77 -5.60 0.44
C ILE A 107 -0.45 -6.51 0.24
N GLY A 108 -1.62 -6.12 0.75
CA GLY A 108 -2.86 -6.85 0.55
C GLY A 108 -3.22 -7.00 -0.93
N LEU A 109 -2.98 -5.96 -1.74
CA LEU A 109 -3.15 -6.04 -3.19
C LEU A 109 -2.13 -6.98 -3.86
N MET A 110 -0.87 -7.01 -3.38
CA MET A 110 0.15 -7.95 -3.84
C MET A 110 -0.20 -9.40 -3.48
N VAL A 111 -0.74 -9.63 -2.28
CA VAL A 111 -1.28 -10.93 -1.83
C VAL A 111 -2.43 -11.37 -2.73
N ASN A 112 -3.43 -10.51 -2.92
CA ASN A 112 -4.60 -10.82 -3.75
C ASN A 112 -4.21 -11.05 -5.22
N SER A 113 -3.09 -10.48 -5.69
CA SER A 113 -2.55 -10.70 -7.04
C SER A 113 -1.67 -11.95 -7.16
N GLY A 114 -1.46 -12.69 -6.08
CA GLY A 114 -0.67 -13.93 -6.06
C GLY A 114 0.83 -13.75 -6.32
N VAL A 115 1.36 -12.53 -6.17
CA VAL A 115 2.78 -12.23 -6.50
C VAL A 115 3.72 -12.36 -5.30
N MET A 116 3.19 -12.54 -4.08
CA MET A 116 4.02 -12.63 -2.88
C MET A 116 5.13 -13.69 -2.95
N PRO A 117 4.91 -14.91 -3.48
CA PRO A 117 5.98 -15.90 -3.61
C PRO A 117 7.15 -15.44 -4.50
N LEU A 118 6.92 -14.54 -5.46
CA LEU A 118 7.99 -13.98 -6.31
C LEU A 118 8.78 -12.93 -5.53
N ILE A 119 8.07 -12.03 -4.83
CA ILE A 119 8.67 -10.96 -4.03
C ILE A 119 9.57 -11.57 -2.95
N LEU A 120 9.08 -12.55 -2.19
CA LEU A 120 9.86 -13.19 -1.11
C LEU A 120 11.07 -13.98 -1.61
N LYS A 121 11.14 -14.29 -2.91
CA LYS A 121 12.33 -14.90 -3.56
C LYS A 121 13.27 -13.86 -4.17
N GLY A 122 12.98 -12.57 -4.01
CA GLY A 122 13.72 -11.46 -4.61
C GLY A 122 13.43 -11.22 -6.10
N ASP A 123 12.44 -11.91 -6.69
CA ASP A 123 12.03 -11.68 -8.08
C ASP A 123 11.05 -10.50 -8.17
N ILE A 124 11.58 -9.30 -7.91
CA ILE A 124 10.80 -8.05 -7.91
C ILE A 124 10.30 -7.71 -9.32
N ARG A 125 11.13 -7.93 -10.35
CA ARG A 125 10.73 -7.66 -11.75
C ARG A 125 9.60 -8.60 -12.18
N GLY A 126 9.71 -9.90 -11.88
CA GLY A 126 8.66 -10.88 -12.17
C GLY A 126 7.36 -10.55 -11.45
N ALA A 127 7.43 -10.19 -10.16
CA ALA A 127 6.28 -9.72 -9.39
C ALA A 127 5.62 -8.47 -10.02
N ALA A 128 6.40 -7.43 -10.31
CA ALA A 128 5.91 -6.19 -10.91
C ALA A 128 5.23 -6.42 -12.26
N SER A 129 5.76 -7.33 -13.09
CA SER A 129 5.17 -7.66 -14.40
C SER A 129 3.70 -8.12 -14.30
N LYS A 130 3.31 -8.76 -13.19
CA LYS A 130 1.96 -9.29 -12.96
C LYS A 130 0.99 -8.29 -12.33
N LEU A 131 1.47 -7.11 -11.94
CA LEU A 131 0.67 -6.11 -11.22
C LEU A 131 0.14 -4.96 -12.10
N GLY A 132 0.26 -5.06 -13.43
CA GLY A 132 -0.19 -4.02 -14.36
C GLY A 132 -1.70 -3.72 -14.29
N ASN A 133 -2.52 -4.69 -13.87
CA ASN A 133 -3.95 -4.50 -13.63
C ASN A 133 -4.26 -3.78 -12.30
N VAL A 134 -3.28 -3.60 -11.43
CA VAL A 134 -3.43 -2.93 -10.13
C VAL A 134 -2.85 -1.52 -10.19
N TRP A 135 -1.65 -1.37 -10.76
CA TRP A 135 -0.96 -0.09 -10.91
C TRP A 135 -0.75 0.27 -12.37
N ALA A 136 -1.45 1.32 -12.81
CA ALA A 136 -1.44 1.75 -14.20
C ALA A 136 -0.09 2.30 -14.67
N SER A 137 0.76 2.76 -13.73
CA SER A 137 2.09 3.28 -14.04
C SER A 137 3.08 2.20 -14.52
N LEU A 138 2.82 0.92 -14.26
CA LEU A 138 3.72 -0.17 -14.59
C LEU A 138 3.77 -0.44 -16.11
N PRO A 139 4.92 -0.87 -16.67
CA PRO A 139 5.03 -1.17 -18.11
C PRO A 139 4.02 -2.21 -18.61
N SER A 140 3.67 -3.18 -17.77
CA SER A 140 2.71 -4.24 -18.05
C SER A 140 1.25 -3.81 -17.95
N SER A 141 0.97 -2.57 -17.55
CA SER A 141 -0.39 -2.03 -17.49
C SER A 141 -1.09 -2.11 -18.86
N PRO A 142 -2.31 -2.67 -18.93
CA PRO A 142 -3.11 -2.69 -20.15
C PRO A 142 -3.93 -1.41 -20.32
N TYR A 143 -3.94 -0.50 -19.34
CA TYR A 143 -4.73 0.71 -19.42
C TYR A 143 -4.18 1.66 -20.48
N ASN A 144 -5.09 2.36 -21.18
CA ASN A 144 -4.76 3.34 -22.21
C ASN A 144 -4.21 4.65 -21.62
N GLN A 145 -3.26 4.58 -20.70
CA GLN A 145 -2.73 5.70 -19.94
C GLN A 145 -1.22 5.79 -20.12
N ALA A 146 -0.63 6.93 -19.73
CA ALA A 146 0.81 7.04 -19.64
C ALA A 146 1.35 6.03 -18.62
N LYS A 147 2.35 5.26 -19.02
CA LYS A 147 3.04 4.26 -18.19
C LYS A 147 4.55 4.42 -18.33
N ARG A 148 5.30 3.86 -17.39
CA ARG A 148 6.77 3.87 -17.44
C ARG A 148 7.25 3.04 -18.63
N SER A 149 8.24 3.56 -19.34
CA SER A 149 8.99 2.75 -20.31
C SER A 149 9.79 1.66 -19.57
N GLY A 150 10.18 0.60 -20.28
CA GLY A 150 11.03 -0.45 -19.72
C GLY A 150 12.34 0.12 -19.14
N LYS A 151 12.98 1.04 -19.86
CA LYS A 151 14.23 1.68 -19.40
C LYS A 151 14.04 2.52 -18.13
N GLU A 152 12.94 3.24 -18.01
CA GLU A 152 12.64 3.99 -16.77
C GLU A 152 12.37 3.05 -15.61
N PHE A 153 11.56 2.01 -15.84
CA PHE A 153 11.27 0.99 -14.85
C PHE A 153 12.55 0.31 -14.35
N ASP A 154 13.46 -0.06 -15.24
CA ASP A 154 14.73 -0.71 -14.89
C ASP A 154 15.61 0.19 -14.00
N ARG A 155 15.65 1.50 -14.28
CA ARG A 155 16.36 2.47 -13.43
C ARG A 155 15.71 2.60 -12.06
N MET A 156 14.39 2.67 -12.00
CA MET A 156 13.64 2.75 -10.74
C MET A 156 13.80 1.48 -9.89
N LEU A 157 13.81 0.31 -10.53
CA LEU A 157 14.08 -0.97 -9.89
C LEU A 157 15.49 -1.01 -9.32
N ALA A 158 16.52 -0.64 -10.09
CA ALA A 158 17.88 -0.56 -9.58
C ALA A 158 17.99 0.38 -8.36
N ALA A 159 17.32 1.53 -8.39
CA ALA A 159 17.28 2.51 -7.30
C ALA A 159 16.39 2.11 -6.11
N SER A 160 15.73 0.94 -6.15
CA SER A 160 14.92 0.39 -5.05
C SER A 160 15.65 -0.67 -4.24
N THR A 161 16.76 -1.21 -4.75
CA THR A 161 17.56 -2.26 -4.10
C THR A 161 18.23 -1.73 -2.83
N GLY A 162 18.29 -2.55 -1.78
CA GLY A 162 18.97 -2.22 -0.52
C GLY A 162 18.17 -1.29 0.41
N VAL A 163 16.93 -0.96 0.07
CA VAL A 163 16.02 -0.21 0.95
C VAL A 163 15.41 -1.16 1.97
N THR A 164 15.78 -1.02 3.24
CA THR A 164 15.22 -1.80 4.36
C THR A 164 14.00 -1.12 4.96
N ALA A 165 13.17 -1.89 5.68
CA ALA A 165 12.06 -1.32 6.46
C ALA A 165 12.62 -0.35 7.50
N PRO A 166 11.92 0.77 7.80
CA PRO A 166 12.28 1.61 8.95
C PRO A 166 12.29 0.76 10.22
N THR A 167 13.35 0.87 11.03
CA THR A 167 13.52 0.11 12.27
C THR A 167 12.53 0.50 13.36
N GLU A 168 11.95 1.70 13.29
CA GLU A 168 10.81 2.09 14.14
C GLU A 168 9.74 2.83 13.33
N LEU A 169 8.50 2.44 13.59
CA LEU A 169 7.31 3.14 13.13
C LEU A 169 6.88 4.13 14.22
N PRO A 170 6.39 5.33 13.88
CA PRO A 170 5.74 6.17 14.87
C PRO A 170 4.54 5.42 15.46
N SER A 171 4.67 5.03 16.73
CA SER A 171 3.61 4.43 17.52
C SER A 171 2.52 5.47 17.76
N THR A 172 1.33 5.23 17.24
CA THR A 172 0.10 5.87 17.73
C THR A 172 -0.69 4.87 18.58
N ALA A 173 -0.02 4.21 19.52
CA ALA A 173 -0.71 3.58 20.64
C ALA A 173 -0.82 4.61 21.77
N GLY A 174 -1.96 5.34 21.78
CA GLY A 174 -2.39 6.05 22.98
C GLY A 174 -2.49 5.06 24.13
N ALA A 175 -1.69 5.30 25.18
CA ALA A 175 -1.68 4.50 26.39
C ALA A 175 -3.08 4.48 27.04
N VAL A 176 -3.59 3.29 27.29
CA VAL A 176 -4.58 3.05 28.35
C VAL A 176 -4.06 1.92 29.24
N GLY A 177 -3.75 2.29 30.48
CA GLY A 177 -3.95 1.48 31.68
C GLY A 177 -3.08 0.24 31.84
N GLY A 178 -2.14 0.29 32.78
CA GLY A 178 -1.20 -0.80 33.02
C GLY A 178 -1.82 -2.11 33.49
N MET A 179 -1.14 -3.20 33.17
CA MET A 179 -1.09 -4.42 33.97
C MET A 179 0.29 -5.07 33.80
N THR A 180 0.81 -5.52 34.93
CA THR A 180 2.18 -5.90 35.22
C THR A 180 2.77 -6.97 34.33
N ALA A 181 4.05 -6.80 33.97
CA ALA A 181 4.89 -7.81 33.32
C ALA A 181 5.01 -9.08 34.16
N LYS A 182 4.89 -10.25 33.51
CA LYS A 182 5.53 -11.48 33.97
C LYS A 182 6.35 -12.08 32.82
N SER A 183 7.62 -12.28 33.15
CA SER A 183 8.67 -12.90 32.36
C SER A 183 8.27 -14.30 31.87
N VAL A 184 8.44 -14.59 30.58
CA VAL A 184 8.51 -15.95 30.06
C VAL A 184 9.64 -16.05 29.03
N VAL A 185 10.53 -16.99 29.33
CA VAL A 185 11.71 -17.49 28.64
C VAL A 185 11.51 -17.68 27.12
N ALA A 186 12.52 -17.28 26.34
CA ALA A 186 12.60 -17.54 24.91
C ALA A 186 12.72 -19.04 24.60
N PRO A 187 11.91 -19.62 23.70
CA PRO A 187 12.19 -20.94 23.17
C PRO A 187 13.02 -20.85 21.88
N LYS A 188 14.04 -21.70 21.84
CA LYS A 188 14.96 -22.00 20.74
C LYS A 188 14.18 -22.46 19.50
N ILE A 189 14.43 -21.80 18.35
CA ILE A 189 13.88 -22.15 17.03
C ILE A 189 14.40 -23.55 16.63
N PRO A 190 13.56 -24.56 16.36
CA PRO A 190 13.99 -25.75 15.65
C PRO A 190 13.88 -25.52 14.13
N SER A 191 14.93 -25.89 13.40
CA SER A 191 14.93 -25.95 11.94
C SER A 191 13.81 -26.86 11.43
N PRO A 192 12.94 -26.43 10.49
CA PRO A 192 11.94 -27.32 9.92
C PRO A 192 12.51 -28.07 8.71
N THR A 193 12.67 -29.37 8.90
CA THR A 193 12.67 -30.40 7.85
C THR A 193 11.33 -30.37 7.10
N ALA A 194 11.38 -30.51 5.78
CA ALA A 194 10.19 -30.55 4.92
C ALA A 194 9.25 -31.73 5.25
N PRO A 195 7.94 -31.54 5.05
CA PRO A 195 7.19 -32.54 4.29
C PRO A 195 6.29 -31.94 3.20
N THR A 196 6.22 -32.72 2.12
CA THR A 196 5.38 -32.61 0.93
C THR A 196 3.90 -32.81 1.24
N THR A 197 3.02 -31.94 0.73
CA THR A 197 1.79 -32.26 -0.06
C THR A 197 1.04 -30.96 -0.36
N ARG A 198 0.81 -30.70 -1.65
CA ARG A 198 0.21 -29.49 -2.22
C ARG A 198 -1.29 -29.71 -2.42
N GLN A 199 -2.13 -28.88 -1.80
CA GLN A 199 -3.49 -28.62 -2.27
C GLN A 199 -3.58 -27.13 -2.59
N ASP A 200 -3.62 -26.84 -3.89
CA ASP A 200 -3.79 -25.51 -4.44
C ASP A 200 -5.21 -25.01 -4.10
N PHE A 201 -5.34 -24.12 -3.12
CA PHE A 201 -6.57 -23.38 -2.89
C PHE A 201 -6.44 -22.00 -3.53
N VAL A 202 -6.83 -21.90 -4.80
CA VAL A 202 -7.06 -20.64 -5.49
C VAL A 202 -8.57 -20.38 -5.39
N PRO A 203 -9.05 -19.40 -4.59
CA PRO A 203 -10.44 -18.99 -4.71
C PRO A 203 -10.63 -18.26 -6.04
N ASP A 204 -11.69 -18.61 -6.76
CA ASP A 204 -12.09 -17.97 -8.00
C ASP A 204 -12.33 -16.45 -7.80
N PRO A 205 -12.08 -15.62 -8.83
CA PRO A 205 -12.38 -14.20 -8.75
C PRO A 205 -13.89 -13.97 -8.59
N LEU A 206 -14.25 -13.11 -7.63
CA LEU A 206 -15.65 -12.74 -7.35
C LEU A 206 -16.37 -12.27 -8.62
N SER A 207 -17.58 -12.79 -8.85
CA SER A 207 -18.38 -12.49 -10.03
C SER A 207 -18.97 -11.07 -9.97
N LYS A 208 -19.45 -10.58 -11.12
CA LYS A 208 -20.09 -9.27 -11.24
C LYS A 208 -21.36 -9.16 -10.37
N GLU A 209 -22.03 -10.29 -10.15
CA GLU A 209 -23.26 -10.43 -9.37
C GLU A 209 -22.98 -10.42 -7.85
N GLU A 210 -21.89 -11.05 -7.41
CA GLU A 210 -21.42 -10.97 -6.01
C GLU A 210 -21.01 -9.53 -5.64
N LEU A 211 -20.49 -8.78 -6.61
CA LEU A 211 -20.20 -7.36 -6.46
C LEU A 211 -21.46 -6.50 -6.29
N GLU A 212 -22.56 -6.79 -6.99
CA GLU A 212 -23.82 -6.04 -6.84
C GLU A 212 -24.53 -6.33 -5.51
N ALA A 213 -24.46 -7.56 -5.00
CA ALA A 213 -24.99 -7.94 -3.69
C ALA A 213 -24.29 -7.21 -2.52
N ILE A 214 -22.99 -6.91 -2.66
CA ILE A 214 -22.22 -6.15 -1.66
C ILE A 214 -22.52 -4.64 -1.73
N MET A 215 -23.00 -4.13 -2.87
CA MET A 215 -23.21 -2.69 -3.10
C MET A 215 -24.54 -2.15 -2.56
N THR A 216 -25.44 -3.00 -2.06
CA THR A 216 -26.79 -2.60 -1.61
C THR A 216 -26.96 -2.47 -0.09
N GLU A 217 -25.95 -2.80 0.72
CA GLU A 217 -26.06 -2.63 2.18
C GLU A 217 -25.69 -1.21 2.66
N LYS A 218 -26.65 -0.57 3.34
CA LYS A 218 -26.51 0.73 4.00
C LYS A 218 -25.36 0.71 5.02
N ARG A 219 -24.39 1.61 4.82
CA ARG A 219 -23.22 1.81 5.70
C ARG A 219 -23.61 2.55 7.00
N PRO A 220 -23.23 2.08 8.20
CA PRO A 220 -23.33 2.87 9.42
C PRO A 220 -22.30 4.00 9.43
N THR A 221 -22.73 5.20 9.78
CA THR A 221 -21.91 6.42 9.90
C THR A 221 -21.08 6.40 11.19
N GLN A 222 -19.74 6.44 11.10
CA GLN A 222 -18.84 6.61 12.25
C GLN A 222 -18.42 8.10 12.44
N PRO A 223 -18.04 8.52 13.66
CA PRO A 223 -17.84 9.92 14.00
C PRO A 223 -16.55 10.50 13.39
N ARG A 224 -16.61 11.76 12.94
CA ARG A 224 -15.44 12.52 12.46
C ARG A 224 -14.64 13.08 13.64
N ILE A 225 -13.38 12.70 13.78
CA ILE A 225 -12.40 13.38 14.64
C ILE A 225 -11.71 14.49 13.82
N LYS A 226 -11.53 15.68 14.40
CA LYS A 226 -10.76 16.79 13.82
C LYS A 226 -9.38 16.81 14.48
N ASP A 227 -8.32 16.93 13.68
CA ASP A 227 -6.93 17.10 14.16
C ASP A 227 -6.34 18.42 13.67
N ASP A 228 -5.79 19.20 14.61
CA ASP A 228 -5.24 20.55 14.42
C ASP A 228 -3.71 20.54 14.24
N PHE A 229 -3.19 19.85 13.21
CA PHE A 229 -1.78 19.39 13.20
C PHE A 229 -0.73 20.25 12.47
N PHE A 230 -1.02 21.43 11.91
CA PHE A 230 0.00 22.13 11.09
C PHE A 230 0.45 23.48 11.64
N VAL A 231 1.70 23.52 12.12
CA VAL A 231 2.54 24.71 12.00
C VAL A 231 3.77 24.37 11.14
N ASN A 232 4.14 25.31 10.28
CA ASN A 232 5.22 25.23 9.27
C ASN A 232 6.51 24.57 9.77
N VAL A 233 7.04 23.59 9.03
CA VAL A 233 8.37 23.02 9.26
C VAL A 233 9.18 22.97 7.96
N ALA A 234 10.43 23.44 8.05
CA ALA A 234 11.44 23.42 7.00
C ALA A 234 11.82 21.99 6.55
N LYS A 235 12.53 21.88 5.42
CA LYS A 235 12.90 20.60 4.79
C LYS A 235 13.54 19.63 5.82
N PRO A 236 13.12 18.35 5.89
CA PRO A 236 13.52 17.49 7.01
C PRO A 236 14.98 17.04 6.91
N ASN A 237 15.71 17.17 8.01
CA ASN A 237 16.95 16.44 8.24
C ASN A 237 16.59 15.04 8.76
N TRP A 238 16.66 14.04 7.90
CA TRP A 238 16.22 12.67 8.19
C TRP A 238 17.02 11.94 9.29
N ALA A 239 18.18 12.48 9.71
CA ALA A 239 18.97 11.92 10.80
C ALA A 239 18.48 12.34 12.20
N ALA A 240 17.73 13.45 12.32
CA ALA A 240 17.28 13.98 13.61
C ALA A 240 15.85 13.52 14.01
N TYR A 241 15.17 12.74 13.17
CA TYR A 241 13.84 12.19 13.46
C TYR A 241 13.89 10.82 14.18
N TYR A 242 15.10 10.31 14.48
CA TYR A 242 15.32 8.97 15.07
C TYR A 242 16.43 8.94 16.15
N SER A 243 16.57 10.03 16.92
CA SER A 243 17.37 10.09 18.16
C SER A 243 16.52 10.52 19.34
#